data_AF-A0A0H5AKF7-F1
#
_entry.id   AF-A0A0H5AKF7-F1
#
_cell.length_a   1.000
_cell.length_b   1.000
_cell.length_c   1.000
_cell.angle_alpha   90.00
_cell.angle_beta   90.00
_cell.angle_gamma   90.00
#
_symmetry.space_group_name_H-M   'P 1'
#
loop_
_entity.id
_entity.type
_entity.pdbx_description
1 polymer ?
#
loop_
_entity_poly.entity_id
_entity_poly.type
_entity_poly.pdbx_seq_one_letter_code
_entity_poly.pdbx_strand_id
1 'polypeptide(L)'
;IGLRFQKELTLASQQVCPPVKQDIQLTKMQERLLKKLGSNAFPFVMQMPTSSPASVVLQQKASDESQPCGVQYFVKIFTGDSDCDRSHRRSTINLGIRKVQYAPTKQGLQPCTVVRKDFLLSPGELELEVTLDKQLYHHGEKISVNICVRNNSNKVVKKIKAMVQQGVDVVLFQNGQFRNTIAFMETSEGCPLNPGSSLQKVMYLVPTLVANCDRAGIAVEGDIKRKETALASTTLIASQDARDAFGIIVSYAVKVKLF
;
A
#
# COMPACT_ATOMS: atom_id res chain seq x y z
N ILE A 1 21.75 -17.24 -11.95
CA ILE A 1 20.63 -17.46 -12.89
C ILE A 1 19.34 -17.16 -12.14
N GLY A 2 18.87 -15.91 -12.19
CA GLY A 2 17.65 -15.49 -11.49
C GLY A 2 16.50 -15.42 -12.49
N LEU A 3 15.41 -16.15 -12.22
CA LEU A 3 14.20 -16.11 -13.05
C LEU A 3 13.59 -14.71 -12.95
N ARG A 4 13.63 -13.94 -14.05
CA ARG A 4 12.88 -12.70 -14.18
C ARG A 4 11.44 -13.06 -14.45
N PHE A 5 10.62 -13.02 -13.40
CA PHE A 5 9.20 -13.29 -13.51
C PHE A 5 8.44 -12.00 -13.78
N GLN A 6 7.71 -11.95 -14.89
CA GLN A 6 6.84 -10.85 -15.26
C GLN A 6 5.49 -11.42 -15.69
N LYS A 7 4.40 -10.92 -15.10
CA LYS A 7 3.03 -11.25 -15.48
C LYS A 7 2.34 -9.98 -15.96
N GLU A 8 1.72 -10.06 -17.12
CA GLU A 8 0.85 -9.00 -17.61
C GLU A 8 -0.51 -9.13 -16.90
N LEU A 9 -0.86 -8.11 -16.09
CA LEU A 9 -2.10 -8.10 -15.30
C LEU A 9 -3.27 -7.49 -16.06
N THR A 10 -2.99 -6.49 -16.89
CA THR A 10 -4.00 -5.76 -17.65
C THR A 10 -3.36 -5.37 -18.97
N LEU A 11 -3.97 -5.79 -20.07
CA LEU A 11 -3.61 -5.40 -21.41
C LEU A 11 -4.85 -4.80 -22.08
N ALA A 12 -4.71 -3.58 -22.57
CA ALA A 12 -5.68 -2.92 -23.42
C ALA A 12 -4.96 -2.42 -24.67
N SER A 13 -5.54 -2.69 -25.83
CA SER A 13 -5.00 -2.26 -27.12
C SER A 13 -6.07 -1.50 -27.88
N GLN A 14 -5.66 -0.44 -28.56
CA GLN A 14 -6.53 0.39 -29.40
C GLN A 14 -5.76 0.81 -30.64
N GLN A 15 -6.37 0.64 -31.81
CA GLN A 15 -5.85 1.19 -33.05
C GLN A 15 -6.09 2.70 -33.08
N VAL A 16 -5.00 3.47 -33.17
CA VAL A 16 -5.06 4.95 -33.19
C VAL A 16 -5.10 5.49 -34.62
N CYS A 17 -4.34 4.86 -35.53
CA CYS A 17 -4.27 5.21 -36.93
C CYS A 17 -4.16 3.91 -37.77
N PRO A 18 -4.91 3.77 -38.89
CA PRO A 18 -5.98 4.66 -39.36
C PRO A 18 -7.15 4.74 -38.36
N PRO A 19 -7.86 5.89 -38.29
CA PRO A 19 -8.91 6.09 -37.30
C PRO A 19 -10.10 5.16 -37.60
N VAL A 20 -10.40 4.28 -36.66
CA VAL A 20 -11.63 3.48 -36.69
C VAL A 20 -12.79 4.39 -36.31
N LYS A 21 -13.95 4.26 -36.97
CA LYS A 21 -15.18 5.00 -36.61
C LYS A 21 -15.66 4.57 -35.22
N GLN A 22 -15.07 5.17 -34.19
CA GLN A 22 -15.50 5.05 -32.81
C GLN A 22 -15.96 6.42 -32.34
N ASP A 23 -17.14 6.49 -31.71
CA ASP A 23 -17.64 7.70 -31.04
C ASP A 23 -16.81 7.93 -29.76
N ILE A 24 -15.59 8.44 -29.93
CA ILE A 24 -14.74 8.84 -28.82
C ILE A 24 -15.23 10.21 -28.35
N GLN A 25 -15.81 10.26 -27.14
CA GLN A 25 -16.08 11.54 -26.48
C GLN A 25 -14.76 12.20 -26.11
N LEU A 26 -14.43 13.30 -26.80
CA LEU A 26 -13.19 14.02 -26.57
C LEU A 26 -13.23 14.78 -25.25
N THR A 27 -12.10 14.74 -24.55
CA THR A 27 -11.89 15.60 -23.39
C THR A 27 -11.55 17.03 -23.84
N LYS A 28 -11.85 18.03 -23.00
CA LYS A 28 -11.45 19.44 -23.22
C LYS A 28 -9.95 19.61 -23.49
N MET A 29 -9.11 18.72 -22.92
CA MET A 29 -7.67 18.71 -23.17
C MET A 29 -7.35 18.26 -24.59
N GLN A 30 -7.95 17.16 -25.04
CA GLN A 30 -7.76 16.63 -26.38
C GLN A 30 -8.23 17.62 -27.45
N GLU A 31 -9.38 18.27 -27.27
CA GLU A 31 -9.86 19.32 -28.18
C GLU A 31 -8.83 20.45 -28.37
N ARG A 32 -8.21 20.90 -27.28
CA ARG A 32 -7.17 21.94 -27.33
C ARG A 32 -5.89 21.44 -28.00
N LEU A 33 -5.49 20.20 -27.74
CA LEU A 33 -4.30 19.59 -28.35
C LEU A 33 -4.49 19.38 -29.86
N LEU A 34 -5.67 18.94 -30.29
CA LEU A 34 -6.01 18.77 -31.71
C LEU A 34 -5.93 20.10 -32.46
N LYS A 35 -6.52 21.17 -31.89
CA LYS A 35 -6.42 22.52 -32.47
C LYS A 35 -4.97 23.03 -32.57
N LYS A 36 -4.11 22.63 -31.64
CA LYS A 36 -2.71 23.08 -31.59
C LYS A 36 -1.78 22.27 -32.51
N LEU A 37 -1.98 20.96 -32.61
CA LEU A 37 -1.07 20.03 -33.28
C LEU A 37 -1.44 19.76 -34.75
N GLY A 38 -2.65 20.11 -35.18
CA GLY A 38 -3.07 20.04 -36.58
C GLY A 38 -3.55 18.65 -37.02
N SER A 39 -3.50 18.39 -38.33
CA SER A 39 -4.15 17.24 -38.99
C SER A 39 -3.55 15.86 -38.66
N ASN A 40 -2.32 15.82 -38.14
CA ASN A 40 -1.62 14.57 -37.82
C ASN A 40 -1.74 14.19 -36.34
N ALA A 41 -2.66 14.82 -35.60
CA ALA A 41 -2.93 14.50 -34.21
C ALA A 41 -4.14 13.56 -34.11
N PHE A 42 -3.91 12.38 -33.55
CA PHE A 42 -4.92 11.34 -33.39
C PHE A 42 -5.21 11.14 -31.89
N PRO A 43 -6.45 11.36 -31.43
CA PRO A 43 -6.81 11.18 -30.03
C PRO A 43 -7.02 9.70 -29.71
N PHE A 44 -6.70 9.29 -28.48
CA PHE A 44 -7.01 7.96 -27.96
C PHE A 44 -7.46 8.09 -26.50
N VAL A 45 -8.29 7.15 -26.05
CA VAL A 45 -8.79 7.07 -24.67
C VAL A 45 -8.78 5.60 -24.26
N MET A 46 -8.05 5.29 -23.20
CA MET A 46 -7.97 3.95 -22.65
C MET A 46 -8.57 3.93 -21.25
N GLN A 47 -9.60 3.11 -21.05
CA GLN A 47 -10.19 2.90 -19.73
C GLN A 47 -9.52 1.72 -19.04
N MET A 48 -9.00 1.95 -17.84
CA MET A 48 -8.39 0.90 -17.03
C MET A 48 -9.47 0.19 -16.19
N PRO A 49 -9.42 -1.14 -16.07
CA PRO A 49 -10.29 -1.87 -15.17
C PRO A 49 -10.20 -1.35 -13.73
N THR A 50 -11.33 -1.34 -13.04
CA THR A 50 -11.41 -0.96 -11.62
C THR A 50 -10.60 -1.92 -10.75
N SER A 51 -10.54 -3.20 -11.13
CA SER A 51 -9.78 -4.27 -10.49
C SER A 51 -8.25 -4.16 -10.63
N SER A 52 -7.72 -3.30 -11.50
CA SER A 52 -6.27 -3.21 -11.68
C SER A 52 -5.58 -2.73 -10.38
N PRO A 53 -4.46 -3.33 -9.94
CA PRO A 53 -3.80 -2.97 -8.68
C PRO A 53 -3.17 -1.56 -8.72
N ALA A 54 -2.96 -0.95 -7.55
CA ALA A 54 -2.19 0.30 -7.48
C ALA A 54 -0.71 0.07 -7.86
N SER A 55 -0.03 1.14 -8.27
CA SER A 55 1.42 1.12 -8.52
C SER A 55 2.18 1.05 -7.21
N VAL A 56 2.55 -0.17 -6.81
CA VAL A 56 3.29 -0.47 -5.57
C VAL A 56 4.57 -1.24 -5.90
N VAL A 57 5.64 -0.92 -5.20
CA VAL A 57 6.95 -1.55 -5.36
C VAL A 57 7.48 -2.00 -4.01
N LEU A 58 8.12 -3.17 -3.96
CA LEU A 58 8.84 -3.64 -2.79
C LEU A 58 10.26 -3.09 -2.80
N GLN A 59 10.63 -2.46 -1.69
CA GLN A 59 11.96 -1.97 -1.46
C GLN A 59 12.97 -3.13 -1.41
N GLN A 60 14.09 -2.97 -2.09
CA GLN A 60 15.20 -3.91 -2.09
C GLN A 60 16.31 -3.43 -1.16
N LYS A 61 17.22 -4.33 -0.79
CA LYS A 61 18.43 -3.90 -0.07
C LYS A 61 19.30 -3.09 -1.03
N ALA A 62 20.03 -2.10 -0.51
CA ALA A 62 20.93 -1.27 -1.32
C ALA A 62 21.99 -2.08 -2.08
N SER A 63 22.32 -3.30 -1.63
CA SER A 63 23.25 -4.23 -2.27
C SER A 63 22.69 -4.95 -3.50
N ASP A 64 21.37 -4.92 -3.72
CA ASP A 64 20.73 -5.67 -4.80
C ASP A 64 20.53 -4.77 -6.03
N GLU A 65 21.34 -4.96 -7.07
CA GLU A 65 21.18 -4.28 -8.37
C GLU A 65 20.02 -4.83 -9.22
N SER A 66 19.27 -5.80 -8.68
CA SER A 66 18.16 -6.42 -9.41
C SER A 66 17.00 -5.44 -9.61
N GLN A 67 16.16 -5.68 -10.62
CA GLN A 67 14.96 -4.87 -10.82
C GLN A 67 13.99 -5.08 -9.65
N PRO A 68 13.39 -4.00 -9.10
CA PRO A 68 12.50 -4.12 -7.95
C PRO A 68 11.21 -4.86 -8.32
N CYS A 69 10.75 -5.70 -7.39
CA CYS A 69 9.48 -6.40 -7.53
C CYS A 69 8.34 -5.42 -7.30
N GLY A 70 7.45 -5.25 -8.28
CA GLY A 70 6.36 -4.31 -8.15
C GLY A 70 5.42 -4.29 -9.35
N VAL A 71 4.32 -3.56 -9.18
CA VAL A 71 3.32 -3.31 -10.22
C VAL A 71 3.70 -2.02 -10.95
N GLN A 72 3.93 -2.14 -12.25
CA GLN A 72 4.26 -1.02 -13.12
C GLN A 72 3.27 -0.95 -14.29
N TYR A 73 2.95 0.27 -14.71
CA TYR A 73 2.09 0.52 -15.85
C TYR A 73 2.86 1.25 -16.94
N PHE A 74 2.68 0.79 -18.17
CA PHE A 74 3.29 1.39 -19.34
C PHE A 74 2.23 1.61 -20.41
N VAL A 75 2.22 2.81 -20.97
CA VAL A 75 1.52 3.10 -22.22
C VAL A 75 2.54 2.93 -23.34
N LYS A 76 2.30 1.94 -24.19
CA LYS A 76 3.15 1.62 -25.33
C LYS A 76 2.42 2.01 -26.61
N ILE A 77 3.06 2.84 -27.42
CA ILE A 77 2.58 3.23 -28.75
C ILE A 77 3.62 2.74 -29.74
N PHE A 78 3.18 2.03 -30.77
CA PHE A 78 4.06 1.57 -31.83
C PHE A 78 3.35 1.64 -33.19
N THR A 79 4.12 1.72 -34.26
CA THR A 79 3.62 1.53 -35.62
C THR A 79 3.98 0.13 -36.11
N GLY A 80 3.06 -0.51 -36.82
CA GLY A 80 3.24 -1.80 -37.46
C GLY A 80 2.28 -1.94 -38.63
N ASP A 81 2.58 -2.84 -39.56
CA ASP A 81 1.78 -3.03 -40.77
C ASP A 81 0.52 -3.87 -40.51
N SER A 82 0.50 -4.61 -39.40
CA SER A 82 -0.60 -5.48 -38.96
C SER A 82 -0.72 -5.48 -37.43
N ASP A 83 -1.91 -5.76 -36.91
CA ASP A 83 -2.17 -5.88 -35.47
C ASP A 83 -1.36 -7.01 -34.80
N CYS A 84 -0.87 -7.98 -35.59
CA CYS A 84 -0.03 -9.09 -35.13
C CYS A 84 1.48 -8.79 -35.20
N ASP A 85 1.86 -7.61 -35.69
CA ASP A 85 3.26 -7.31 -35.99
C ASP A 85 4.10 -7.09 -34.71
N ARG A 86 5.35 -7.52 -34.76
CA ARG A 86 6.26 -7.36 -33.61
C ARG A 86 6.75 -5.93 -33.56
N SER A 87 6.40 -5.22 -32.49
CA SER A 87 6.83 -3.83 -32.28
C SER A 87 8.34 -3.64 -32.47
N HIS A 88 8.76 -2.71 -33.34
CA HIS A 88 10.16 -2.40 -33.57
C HIS A 88 10.65 -1.28 -32.63
N ARG A 89 11.87 -1.39 -32.09
CA ARG A 89 12.39 -0.45 -31.06
C ARG A 89 12.43 1.00 -31.54
N ARG A 90 12.68 1.23 -32.84
CA ARG A 90 12.74 2.60 -33.42
C ARG A 90 11.35 3.24 -33.61
N SER A 91 10.30 2.44 -33.75
CA SER A 91 8.93 2.91 -33.93
C SER A 91 8.08 2.79 -32.68
N THR A 92 8.70 2.45 -31.54
CA THR A 92 8.01 2.23 -30.26
C THR A 92 8.35 3.34 -29.28
N ILE A 93 7.31 3.94 -28.70
CA ILE A 93 7.41 4.88 -27.58
C ILE A 93 6.78 4.21 -26.36
N ASN A 94 7.50 4.21 -25.24
CA ASN A 94 7.02 3.69 -23.97
C ASN A 94 6.95 4.83 -22.95
N LEU A 95 5.79 5.03 -22.34
CA LEU A 95 5.56 5.99 -21.28
C LEU A 95 5.14 5.25 -19.99
N GLY A 96 5.95 5.36 -18.95
CA GLY A 96 5.58 4.87 -17.62
C GLY A 96 4.49 5.74 -16.99
N ILE A 97 3.43 5.13 -16.48
CA ILE A 97 2.34 5.81 -15.76
C ILE A 97 2.16 5.18 -14.37
N ARG A 98 1.42 5.87 -13.49
CA ARG A 98 1.10 5.38 -12.14
C ARG A 98 -0.40 5.33 -11.94
N LYS A 99 -0.88 4.24 -11.35
CA LYS A 99 -2.23 4.13 -10.80
C LYS A 99 -2.12 4.38 -9.29
N VAL A 100 -2.59 5.54 -8.83
CA VAL A 100 -2.59 5.92 -7.42
C VAL A 100 -4.01 5.81 -6.88
N GLN A 101 -4.14 5.38 -5.63
CA GLN A 101 -5.41 5.29 -4.93
C GLN A 101 -5.52 6.44 -3.93
N TYR A 102 -6.60 7.20 -4.01
CA TYR A 102 -6.89 8.27 -3.06
C TYR A 102 -7.73 7.75 -1.89
N ALA A 103 -7.53 8.38 -0.74
CA ALA A 103 -8.27 8.06 0.46
C ALA A 103 -9.75 8.45 0.31
N PRO A 104 -10.70 7.64 0.81
CA PRO A 104 -12.11 7.95 0.73
C PRO A 104 -12.46 9.19 1.56
N THR A 105 -13.44 9.97 1.12
CA THR A 105 -13.85 11.22 1.79
C THR A 105 -14.61 10.99 3.10
N LYS A 106 -15.24 9.82 3.26
CA LYS A 106 -15.99 9.50 4.48
C LYS A 106 -15.03 9.04 5.57
N GLN A 107 -15.01 9.78 6.67
CA GLN A 107 -14.40 9.31 7.91
C GLN A 107 -15.23 8.14 8.44
N GLY A 108 -14.61 7.00 8.68
CA GLY A 108 -15.29 5.89 9.33
C GLY A 108 -15.05 5.86 10.84
N LEU A 109 -15.48 4.77 11.46
CA LEU A 109 -15.52 4.66 12.91
C LEU A 109 -14.14 4.54 13.53
N GLN A 110 -14.03 5.05 14.76
CA GLN A 110 -12.84 4.95 15.57
C GLN A 110 -12.45 3.47 15.78
N PRO A 111 -11.26 3.02 15.36
CA PRO A 111 -10.82 1.66 15.61
C PRO A 111 -10.63 1.42 17.11
N CYS A 112 -11.30 0.41 17.64
CA CYS A 112 -11.18 -0.02 19.03
C CYS A 112 -11.08 -1.54 19.11
N THR A 113 -10.21 -2.04 20.00
CA THR A 113 -10.10 -3.46 20.30
C THR A 113 -9.84 -3.67 21.78
N VAL A 114 -10.45 -4.70 22.35
CA VAL A 114 -10.24 -5.12 23.74
C VAL A 114 -9.81 -6.57 23.73
N VAL A 115 -8.71 -6.86 24.41
CA VAL A 115 -8.15 -8.21 24.55
C VAL A 115 -8.03 -8.52 26.03
N ARG A 116 -8.60 -9.66 26.44
CA ARG A 116 -8.44 -10.23 27.77
C ARG A 116 -7.56 -11.46 27.70
N LYS A 117 -6.64 -11.58 28.64
CA LYS A 117 -5.72 -12.71 28.72
C LYS A 117 -5.70 -13.29 30.13
N ASP A 118 -6.08 -14.54 30.21
CA ASP A 118 -5.89 -15.38 31.39
C ASP A 118 -4.49 -15.98 31.40
N PHE A 119 -3.97 -16.24 32.60
CA PHE A 119 -2.70 -16.93 32.77
C PHE A 119 -2.94 -18.26 33.48
N LEU A 120 -2.29 -19.32 33.01
CA LEU A 120 -2.33 -20.62 33.67
C LEU A 120 -1.92 -20.45 35.14
N LEU A 121 -2.75 -20.99 36.04
CA LEU A 121 -2.53 -20.98 37.50
C LEU A 121 -2.50 -19.57 38.14
N SER A 122 -3.06 -18.54 37.46
CA SER A 122 -3.32 -17.22 38.06
C SER A 122 -4.83 -17.01 38.19
N PRO A 123 -5.36 -16.69 39.38
CA PRO A 123 -6.69 -16.10 39.46
C PRO A 123 -6.66 -14.71 38.79
N GLY A 124 -7.72 -14.40 38.03
CA GLY A 124 -7.89 -13.11 37.36
C GLY A 124 -7.22 -12.98 35.99
N GLU A 125 -7.53 -11.88 35.31
CA GLU A 125 -7.18 -11.64 33.91
C GLU A 125 -6.44 -10.30 33.72
N LEU A 126 -5.68 -10.20 32.63
CA LEU A 126 -5.11 -8.95 32.16
C LEU A 126 -5.92 -8.45 30.96
N GLU A 127 -6.58 -7.31 31.13
CA GLU A 127 -7.35 -6.64 30.09
C GLU A 127 -6.52 -5.51 29.47
N LEU A 128 -6.46 -5.50 28.14
CA LEU A 128 -5.84 -4.47 27.31
C LEU A 128 -6.86 -3.94 26.32
N GLU A 129 -7.21 -2.67 26.46
CA GLU A 129 -8.03 -1.92 25.52
C GLU A 129 -7.14 -0.94 24.74
N VAL A 130 -7.30 -0.93 23.42
CA VAL A 130 -6.55 -0.06 22.50
C VAL A 130 -7.52 0.65 21.57
N THR A 131 -7.42 1.97 21.50
CA THR A 131 -8.25 2.82 20.64
C THR A 131 -7.38 3.79 19.86
N LEU A 132 -7.64 3.93 18.55
CA LEU A 132 -6.95 4.93 17.70
C LEU A 132 -7.79 6.21 17.62
N ASP A 133 -7.22 7.37 17.31
CA ASP A 133 -8.02 8.61 17.13
C ASP A 133 -8.85 8.63 15.83
N LYS A 134 -8.37 7.99 14.77
CA LYS A 134 -9.00 7.98 13.44
C LYS A 134 -8.87 6.60 12.79
N GLN A 135 -9.71 6.33 11.80
CA GLN A 135 -9.57 5.15 10.93
C GLN A 135 -8.60 5.39 9.76
N LEU A 136 -8.54 6.62 9.28
CA LEU A 136 -7.82 7.03 8.08
C LEU A 136 -6.79 8.08 8.46
N TYR A 137 -5.55 7.86 8.03
CA TYR A 137 -4.43 8.75 8.25
C TYR A 137 -3.78 9.11 6.92
N HIS A 138 -3.29 10.34 6.82
CA HIS A 138 -2.46 10.76 5.70
C HIS A 138 -0.97 10.47 5.98
N HIS A 139 -0.18 10.39 4.92
CA HIS A 139 1.28 10.22 5.05
C HIS A 139 1.90 11.35 5.86
N GLY A 140 2.74 10.99 6.83
CA GLY A 140 3.37 11.95 7.75
C GLY A 140 2.50 12.40 8.92
N GLU A 141 1.23 11.99 8.97
CA GLU A 141 0.34 12.30 10.10
C GLU A 141 0.72 11.49 11.36
N LYS A 142 0.50 12.09 12.52
CA LYS A 142 0.77 11.48 13.82
C LYS A 142 -0.42 10.62 14.26
N ILE A 143 -0.16 9.33 14.50
CA ILE A 143 -1.15 8.36 14.96
C ILE A 143 -1.21 8.41 16.49
N SER A 144 -2.39 8.66 17.06
CA SER A 144 -2.62 8.61 18.50
C SER A 144 -3.18 7.24 18.91
N VAL A 145 -2.45 6.54 19.78
CA VAL A 145 -2.81 5.22 20.28
C VAL A 145 -3.14 5.33 21.76
N ASN A 146 -4.42 5.30 22.09
CA ASN A 146 -4.91 5.27 23.47
C ASN A 146 -4.86 3.83 23.97
N ILE A 147 -4.19 3.62 25.11
CA ILE A 147 -3.96 2.32 25.72
C ILE A 147 -4.52 2.36 27.14
N CYS A 148 -5.44 1.46 27.44
CA CYS A 148 -6.00 1.26 28.76
C CYS A 148 -5.71 -0.18 29.20
N VAL A 149 -4.95 -0.33 30.29
CA VAL A 149 -4.58 -1.63 30.86
C VAL A 149 -5.24 -1.78 32.21
N ARG A 150 -5.97 -2.87 32.43
CA ARG A 150 -6.50 -3.25 33.75
C ARG A 150 -5.89 -4.59 34.14
N ASN A 151 -5.05 -4.56 35.17
CA ASN A 151 -4.34 -5.75 35.63
C ASN A 151 -5.04 -6.37 36.83
N ASN A 152 -6.00 -7.26 36.58
CA ASN A 152 -6.64 -8.05 37.62
C ASN A 152 -5.92 -9.41 37.83
N SER A 153 -4.78 -9.62 37.18
CA SER A 153 -3.97 -10.84 37.28
C SER A 153 -2.91 -10.74 38.38
N ASN A 154 -2.24 -11.85 38.69
CA ASN A 154 -1.07 -11.86 39.59
C ASN A 154 0.26 -11.56 38.87
N LYS A 155 0.24 -11.18 37.59
CA LYS A 155 1.44 -10.86 36.80
C LYS A 155 1.76 -9.37 36.86
N VAL A 156 3.01 -9.04 36.58
CA VAL A 156 3.51 -7.66 36.54
C VAL A 156 3.81 -7.28 35.09
N VAL A 157 3.28 -6.15 34.64
CA VAL A 157 3.63 -5.59 33.32
C VAL A 157 4.80 -4.63 33.47
N LYS A 158 5.95 -4.97 32.91
CA LYS A 158 7.21 -4.21 33.05
C LYS A 158 7.33 -3.06 32.07
N LYS A 159 6.75 -3.20 30.88
CA LYS A 159 6.84 -2.18 29.82
C LYS A 159 5.77 -2.39 28.75
N ILE A 160 5.52 -1.32 28.00
CA ILE A 160 4.51 -1.28 26.93
C ILE A 160 5.19 -0.86 25.63
N LYS A 161 4.89 -1.57 24.54
CA LYS A 161 5.39 -1.26 23.20
C LYS A 161 4.24 -1.16 22.21
N ALA A 162 4.10 0.00 21.58
CA ALA A 162 3.20 0.21 20.46
C ALA A 162 4.00 0.20 19.16
N MET A 163 3.48 -0.44 18.11
CA MET A 163 4.15 -0.54 16.82
C MET A 163 3.15 -0.45 15.67
N VAL A 164 3.53 0.24 14.59
CA VAL A 164 2.81 0.22 13.31
C VAL A 164 3.43 -0.88 12.46
N GLN A 165 2.62 -1.79 11.95
CA GLN A 165 3.03 -2.88 11.06
C GLN A 165 2.40 -2.68 9.69
N GLN A 166 3.24 -2.74 8.66
CA GLN A 166 2.82 -2.85 7.26
C GLN A 166 2.72 -4.34 6.92
N GLY A 167 1.51 -4.80 6.61
CA GLY A 167 1.23 -6.10 6.02
C GLY A 167 1.30 -6.00 4.51
N VAL A 168 2.02 -6.92 3.88
CA VAL A 168 2.16 -6.98 2.43
C VAL A 168 1.87 -8.39 1.96
N ASP A 169 0.79 -8.54 1.20
CA ASP A 169 0.39 -9.81 0.60
C ASP A 169 0.62 -9.74 -0.91
N VAL A 170 1.56 -10.55 -1.39
CA VAL A 170 1.90 -10.66 -2.81
C VAL A 170 1.06 -11.77 -3.41
N VAL A 171 0.05 -11.40 -4.19
CA VAL A 171 -0.94 -12.31 -4.78
C VAL A 171 -0.64 -12.48 -6.27
N LEU A 172 0.16 -13.49 -6.60
CA LEU A 172 0.58 -13.82 -7.97
C LEU A 172 0.41 -15.31 -8.27
N PHE A 173 1.25 -16.18 -7.69
CA PHE A 173 1.21 -17.65 -7.85
C PHE A 173 1.44 -18.39 -6.52
N GLN A 174 2.44 -17.97 -5.74
CA GLN A 174 2.59 -18.33 -4.34
C GLN A 174 2.30 -17.09 -3.49
N ASN A 175 1.40 -17.23 -2.52
CA ASN A 175 1.04 -16.15 -1.62
C ASN A 175 2.21 -15.89 -0.67
N GLY A 176 2.97 -14.83 -0.94
CA GLY A 176 3.99 -14.32 -0.03
C GLY A 176 3.37 -13.30 0.91
N GLN A 177 3.33 -13.59 2.21
CA GLN A 177 2.86 -12.65 3.23
C GLN A 177 4.03 -12.13 4.06
N PHE A 178 4.20 -10.82 4.09
CA PHE A 178 5.25 -10.15 4.85
C PHE A 178 4.62 -9.18 5.85
N ARG A 179 5.19 -9.10 7.04
CA ARG A 179 4.80 -8.11 8.05
C ARG A 179 6.03 -7.37 8.53
N ASN A 180 6.08 -6.09 8.22
CA ASN A 180 7.20 -5.21 8.57
C ASN A 180 6.74 -4.18 9.59
N THR A 181 7.37 -4.16 10.77
CA THR A 181 7.15 -3.06 11.72
C THR A 181 7.82 -1.81 11.17
N ILE A 182 7.08 -0.76 10.83
CA ILE A 182 7.61 0.48 10.20
C ILE A 182 7.81 1.63 11.19
N ALA A 183 7.14 1.59 12.34
CA ALA A 183 7.34 2.53 13.42
C ALA A 183 7.07 1.82 14.73
N PHE A 184 7.78 2.17 15.79
CA PHE A 184 7.48 1.67 17.12
C PHE A 184 7.90 2.69 18.17
N MET A 185 7.26 2.58 19.33
CA MET A 185 7.63 3.32 20.53
C MET A 185 7.46 2.38 21.72
N GLU A 186 8.37 2.49 22.68
CA GLU A 186 8.41 1.66 23.87
C GLU A 186 8.53 2.59 25.09
N THR A 187 7.78 2.27 26.15
CA THR A 187 7.71 3.09 27.36
C THR A 187 7.66 2.20 28.59
N SER A 188 8.39 2.60 29.62
CA SER A 188 8.30 2.07 30.99
C SER A 188 7.57 3.03 31.94
N GLU A 189 7.14 4.20 31.47
CA GLU A 189 6.37 5.14 32.29
C GLU A 189 5.02 4.54 32.71
N GLY A 190 4.74 4.52 34.01
CA GLY A 190 3.58 3.83 34.58
C GLY A 190 3.79 2.32 34.79
N CYS A 191 5.00 1.81 34.53
CA CYS A 191 5.40 0.44 34.84
C CYS A 191 6.49 0.41 35.93
N PRO A 192 6.62 -0.69 36.71
CA PRO A 192 5.84 -1.92 36.63
C PRO A 192 4.38 -1.74 37.06
N LEU A 193 3.45 -2.26 36.27
CA LEU A 193 2.03 -2.30 36.64
C LEU A 193 1.78 -3.53 37.51
N ASN A 194 1.59 -3.29 38.80
CA ASN A 194 1.38 -4.34 39.79
C ASN A 194 -0.02 -4.98 39.69
N PRO A 195 -0.23 -6.19 40.24
CA PRO A 195 -1.55 -6.78 40.41
C PRO A 195 -2.56 -5.82 41.05
N GLY A 196 -3.78 -5.78 40.54
CA GLY A 196 -4.87 -4.90 40.97
C GLY A 196 -4.78 -3.45 40.47
N SER A 197 -3.74 -3.09 39.72
CA SER A 197 -3.54 -1.72 39.21
C SER A 197 -4.11 -1.53 37.80
N SER A 198 -4.39 -0.27 37.44
CA SER A 198 -4.76 0.11 36.07
C SER A 198 -3.90 1.26 35.56
N LEU A 199 -3.75 1.35 34.24
CA LEU A 199 -2.97 2.39 33.57
C LEU A 199 -3.72 2.86 32.33
N GLN A 200 -3.84 4.18 32.18
CA GLN A 200 -4.25 4.81 30.92
C GLN A 200 -3.10 5.64 30.37
N LYS A 201 -2.77 5.43 29.10
CA LYS A 201 -1.67 6.14 28.45
C LYS A 201 -1.94 6.35 26.97
N VAL A 202 -1.51 7.49 26.46
CA VAL A 202 -1.54 7.81 25.03
C VAL A 202 -0.12 7.72 24.49
N MET A 203 0.05 6.94 23.42
CA MET A 203 1.31 6.79 22.69
C MET A 203 1.14 7.36 21.28
N TYR A 204 2.18 8.02 20.79
CA TYR A 204 2.16 8.63 19.46
C TYR A 204 3.19 8.00 18.53
N LEU A 205 2.77 7.69 17.31
CA LEU A 205 3.62 7.05 16.29
C LEU A 205 3.55 7.85 14.99
N VAL A 206 4.67 8.01 14.29
CA VAL A 206 4.73 8.67 12.98
C VAL A 206 5.45 7.72 12.00
N PRO A 207 4.71 6.94 11.19
CA PRO A 207 5.32 6.08 10.19
C PRO A 207 5.86 6.92 9.03
N THR A 208 7.18 6.89 8.81
CA THR A 208 7.84 7.61 7.71
C THR A 208 8.72 6.66 6.90
N LEU A 209 8.87 6.93 5.61
CA LEU A 209 9.80 6.18 4.78
C LEU A 209 11.26 6.47 5.16
N VAL A 210 11.57 7.70 5.57
CA VAL A 210 12.94 8.11 5.94
C VAL A 210 13.52 7.20 7.02
N ALA A 211 12.75 6.88 8.07
CA ALA A 211 13.18 5.97 9.14
C ALA A 211 13.33 4.50 8.69
N ASN A 212 12.92 4.18 7.46
CA ASN A 212 12.83 2.83 6.92
C ASN A 212 13.57 2.68 5.58
N CYS A 213 14.34 3.67 5.15
CA CYS A 213 14.92 3.77 3.82
C CYS A 213 16.00 2.71 3.49
N ASP A 214 16.54 2.01 4.49
CA ASP A 214 17.53 0.94 4.29
C ASP A 214 16.92 -0.47 4.37
N ARG A 215 15.61 -0.57 4.59
CA ARG A 215 14.95 -1.84 4.88
C ARG A 215 14.32 -2.44 3.63
N ALA A 216 14.65 -3.70 3.37
CA ALA A 216 14.04 -4.46 2.30
C ALA A 216 12.66 -5.01 2.69
N GLY A 217 11.83 -5.26 1.67
CA GLY A 217 10.49 -5.85 1.81
C GLY A 217 9.41 -4.86 2.23
N ILE A 218 9.74 -3.58 2.41
CA ILE A 218 8.75 -2.52 2.67
C ILE A 218 8.08 -2.13 1.36
N ALA A 219 6.75 -2.10 1.36
CA ALA A 219 5.99 -1.63 0.22
C ALA A 219 6.04 -0.09 0.18
N VAL A 220 6.47 0.44 -0.95
CA VAL A 220 6.53 1.87 -1.26
C VAL A 220 5.69 2.17 -2.50
N GLU A 221 5.28 3.42 -2.66
CA GLU A 221 4.63 3.85 -3.89
C GLU A 221 5.59 3.66 -5.07
N GLY A 222 5.07 3.14 -6.19
CA GLY A 222 5.86 2.95 -7.40
C GLY A 222 6.26 4.30 -7.97
N ASP A 223 7.56 4.51 -8.21
CA ASP A 223 8.08 5.74 -8.80
C ASP A 223 8.60 5.49 -10.23
N ILE A 224 8.24 6.41 -11.13
CA ILE A 224 8.72 6.45 -12.52
C ILE A 224 10.20 6.88 -12.57
N LYS A 225 10.69 7.66 -11.59
CA LYS A 225 12.05 8.25 -11.58
C LYS A 225 12.85 8.08 -10.26
N ARG A 226 12.34 7.29 -9.30
CA ARG A 226 12.95 6.95 -7.99
C ARG A 226 13.41 8.13 -7.10
N LYS A 227 12.83 9.32 -7.22
CA LYS A 227 13.27 10.51 -6.48
C LYS A 227 12.39 10.91 -5.30
N GLU A 228 11.12 10.50 -5.25
CA GLU A 228 10.21 10.88 -4.17
C GLU A 228 9.19 9.76 -3.91
N THR A 229 9.59 8.78 -3.11
CA THR A 229 8.70 7.68 -2.71
C THR A 229 8.14 7.93 -1.32
N ALA A 230 6.86 7.60 -1.14
CA ALA A 230 6.23 7.46 0.16
C ALA A 230 6.05 5.97 0.48
N LEU A 231 5.67 5.67 1.73
CA LEU A 231 5.16 4.33 2.07
C LEU A 231 3.93 4.04 1.19
N ALA A 232 3.76 2.79 0.76
CA ALA A 232 2.62 2.44 -0.10
C ALA A 232 1.30 2.68 0.63
N SER A 233 0.34 3.33 -0.03
CA SER A 233 -1.01 3.52 0.52
C SER A 233 -1.74 2.17 0.70
N THR A 234 -2.66 2.09 1.66
CA THR A 234 -3.50 0.89 1.87
C THR A 234 -4.28 0.54 0.61
N THR A 235 -4.23 -0.72 0.19
CA THR A 235 -4.99 -1.21 -0.98
C THR A 235 -6.45 -1.39 -0.59
N LEU A 236 -7.37 -0.61 -1.17
CA LEU A 236 -8.81 -0.87 -0.98
C LEU A 236 -9.31 -1.85 -2.02
N ILE A 237 -9.86 -2.97 -1.56
CA ILE A 237 -10.43 -4.01 -2.42
C ILE A 237 -11.91 -3.70 -2.63
N ALA A 238 -12.37 -3.70 -3.88
CA ALA A 238 -13.75 -3.34 -4.22
C ALA A 238 -14.81 -4.33 -3.70
N SER A 239 -14.45 -5.60 -3.52
CA SER A 239 -15.31 -6.63 -2.91
C SER A 239 -14.48 -7.70 -2.19
N GLN A 240 -14.95 -8.18 -1.04
CA GLN A 240 -14.26 -9.26 -0.28
C GLN A 240 -14.23 -10.60 -1.03
N ASP A 241 -15.12 -10.78 -2.02
CA ASP A 241 -15.18 -11.94 -2.89
C ASP A 241 -14.23 -11.87 -4.10
N ALA A 242 -13.54 -10.74 -4.31
CA ALA A 242 -12.49 -10.61 -5.33
C ALA A 242 -11.20 -11.33 -4.88
N ARG A 243 -11.30 -12.65 -4.66
CA ARG A 243 -10.21 -13.57 -4.34
C ARG A 243 -9.11 -13.62 -5.43
N ASP A 244 -9.40 -13.06 -6.61
CA ASP A 244 -8.51 -13.03 -7.78
C ASP A 244 -7.81 -11.67 -7.99
N ALA A 245 -7.66 -10.86 -6.94
CA ALA A 245 -6.90 -9.62 -7.02
C ALA A 245 -5.40 -9.91 -7.21
N PHE A 246 -4.94 -9.96 -8.46
CA PHE A 246 -3.51 -10.07 -8.75
C PHE A 246 -2.77 -8.76 -8.44
N GLY A 247 -1.66 -8.84 -7.70
CA GLY A 247 -0.81 -7.69 -7.39
C GLY A 247 -0.24 -7.73 -5.97
N ILE A 248 0.01 -6.54 -5.43
CA ILE A 248 0.51 -6.35 -4.07
C ILE A 248 -0.59 -5.68 -3.24
N ILE A 249 -1.08 -6.37 -2.23
CA ILE A 249 -2.07 -5.86 -1.29
C ILE A 249 -1.32 -5.35 -0.06
N VAL A 250 -1.48 -4.06 0.23
CA VAL A 250 -0.86 -3.40 1.37
C VAL A 250 -1.91 -3.10 2.42
N SER A 251 -1.63 -3.48 3.66
CA SER A 251 -2.45 -3.19 4.83
C SER A 251 -1.59 -2.64 5.96
N TYR A 252 -2.21 -1.91 6.89
CA TYR A 252 -1.54 -1.38 8.08
C TYR A 252 -2.31 -1.77 9.33
N ALA A 253 -1.57 -2.08 10.39
CA ALA A 253 -2.14 -2.37 11.70
C ALA A 253 -1.28 -1.76 12.80
N VAL A 254 -1.93 -1.21 13.83
CA VAL A 254 -1.26 -0.87 15.09
C VAL A 254 -1.31 -2.08 16.01
N LYS A 255 -0.15 -2.47 16.55
CA LYS A 255 0.00 -3.57 17.48
C LYS A 255 0.58 -3.06 18.79
N VAL A 256 -0.12 -3.33 19.89
CA VAL A 256 0.37 -3.05 21.24
C VAL A 256 0.79 -4.36 21.89
N LYS A 257 1.94 -4.36 22.55
CA LYS A 257 2.46 -5.49 23.34
C LYS A 257 2.75 -5.03 24.75
N LEU A 258 2.23 -5.79 25.72
CA LEU A 258 2.60 -5.73 27.12
C LEU A 258 3.68 -6.78 27.37
N PHE A 259 4.69 -6.44 28.17
CA PHE A 259 5.80 -7.31 28.54
C PHE A 259 5.85 -7.53 30.05
#